data_AF-A0A7H1B2X5-F1
#
_entry.id   AF-A0A7H1B2X5-F1
#
_cell.length_a   1.000
_cell.length_b   1.000
_cell.length_c   1.000
_cell.angle_alpha   90.00
_cell.angle_beta   90.00
_cell.angle_gamma   90.00
#
_symmetry.space_group_name_H-M   'P 1'
#
loop_
_entity.id
_entity.type
_entity.pdbx_description
1 polymer ?
#
loop_
_entity_poly.entity_id
_entity_poly.type
_entity_poly.pdbx_seq_one_letter_code
_entity_poly.pdbx_strand_id
1 'polypeptide(L)' 'MTDDRVTIRLTADEALVLSHWLEKLQMTDLSRVVDDPAVWAPVHRIAGTLDKTLPALFAPDYAQRLEDARARLRPEG' A
#
# COMPACT_ATOMS: atom_id res chain seq x y z
N MET A 1 5.13 28.77 4.42
CA MET A 1 5.64 27.59 3.70
C MET A 1 4.43 26.93 3.08
N THR A 2 4.31 26.93 1.76
CA THR A 2 3.14 26.36 1.09
C THR A 2 3.10 24.87 1.43
N ASP A 3 1.99 24.41 2.03
CA ASP A 3 1.68 22.99 2.24
C ASP A 3 1.36 22.37 0.87
N ASP A 4 2.39 22.29 0.01
CA ASP A 4 2.27 21.71 -1.31
C ASP A 4 2.10 20.20 -1.16
N ARG A 5 0.83 19.81 -1.09
CA ARG A 5 0.42 18.41 -0.97
C ARG A 5 0.67 17.70 -2.28
N VAL A 6 1.48 16.65 -2.24
CA VAL A 6 1.65 15.73 -3.36
C VAL A 6 0.44 14.80 -3.44
N THR A 7 -0.22 14.77 -4.59
CA THR A 7 -1.31 13.80 -4.87
C THR A 7 -0.76 12.65 -5.70
N ILE A 8 -0.86 11.43 -5.19
CA ILE A 8 -0.49 10.20 -5.91
C ILE A 8 -1.78 9.52 -6.35
N ARG A 9 -1.86 9.19 -7.64
CA ARG A 9 -2.97 8.40 -8.20
C ARG A 9 -2.47 6.98 -8.43
N LEU A 10 -3.21 6.02 -7.90
CA LEU A 10 -2.94 4.60 -8.07
C LEU A 10 -4.10 3.97 -8.84
N THR A 11 -3.78 3.02 -9.69
CA THR A 11 -4.75 2.06 -10.23
C THR A 11 -5.27 1.16 -9.11
N ALA A 12 -6.37 0.46 -9.36
CA ALA A 12 -6.93 -0.49 -8.39
C ALA A 12 -5.91 -1.58 -8.01
N ASP A 13 -5.11 -2.05 -8.97
CA ASP A 13 -4.09 -3.07 -8.76
C ASP A 13 -2.92 -2.54 -7.92
N GLU A 14 -2.41 -1.35 -8.23
CA GLU A 14 -1.33 -0.74 -7.46
C GLU A 14 -1.77 -0.47 -6.03
N ALA A 15 -2.98 0.06 -5.86
CA ALA A 15 -3.55 0.32 -4.55
C ALA A 15 -3.70 -0.98 -3.73
N LEU A 16 -4.20 -2.06 -4.35
CA LEU A 16 -4.35 -3.36 -3.72
C LEU A 16 -3.00 -3.96 -3.27
N VAL A 17 -2.01 -3.98 -4.17
CA VAL A 17 -0.69 -4.55 -3.89
C VAL A 17 0.05 -3.73 -2.84
N LEU A 18 -0.02 -2.39 -2.92
CA LEU A 18 0.62 -1.49 -1.96
C LEU A 18 -0.03 -1.61 -0.58
N SER A 19 -1.36 -1.67 -0.50
CA SER A 19 -2.08 -1.83 0.77
C SER A 19 -1.68 -3.13 1.47
N HIS A 20 -1.64 -4.24 0.73
CA HIS A 20 -1.22 -5.54 1.29
C HIS A 20 0.23 -5.55 1.79
N TRP A 21 1.14 -4.87 1.08
CA TRP A 21 2.52 -4.73 1.52
C TRP A 21 2.63 -3.88 2.79
N LEU A 22 1.87 -2.77 2.87
CA LEU A 22 1.84 -1.87 4.03
C LEU A 22 1.28 -2.56 5.28
N GLU A 23 0.25 -3.39 5.13
CA GLU A 23 -0.27 -4.21 6.23
C GLU A 23 0.80 -5.17 6.76
N LYS A 24 1.48 -5.90 5.87
CA LYS A 24 2.60 -6.79 6.24
C LYS A 24 3.74 -6.03 6.91
N LEU A 25 4.04 -4.84 6.42
CA LEU A 25 5.05 -3.97 6.99
C LEU A 25 4.70 -3.62 8.44
N GLN A 26 3.45 -3.25 8.73
CA GLN A 26 2.97 -2.95 10.09
C GLN A 26 2.98 -4.16 11.03
N MET A 27 2.75 -5.36 10.52
CA MET A 27 2.87 -6.61 11.30
C MET A 27 4.33 -6.99 11.56
N THR A 28 5.28 -6.39 10.84
CA THR A 28 6.72 -6.59 11.00
C THR A 28 7.30 -5.46 11.84
N ASP A 29 8.47 -5.68 12.43
CA ASP A 29 9.24 -4.62 13.07
C ASP A 29 9.70 -3.60 12.02
N LEU A 30 8.93 -2.49 11.87
CA LEU A 30 9.18 -1.42 10.89
C LEU A 30 10.62 -0.89 10.96
N SER A 31 11.22 -0.89 12.15
CA SER A 31 12.59 -0.41 12.36
C SER A 31 13.65 -1.22 11.60
N ARG A 32 13.30 -2.43 11.14
CA ARG A 32 14.20 -3.30 10.35
C ARG A 32 14.09 -3.10 8.84
N VAL A 33 13.01 -2.45 8.38
CA VAL A 33 12.72 -2.25 6.96
C VAL A 33 12.87 -0.77 6.58
N VAL A 34 12.72 0.11 7.57
CA VAL A 34 12.69 1.55 7.41
C VAL A 34 13.70 2.16 8.37
N ASP A 35 14.81 2.66 7.81
CA ASP A 35 15.95 3.17 8.58
C ASP A 35 15.67 4.54 9.24
N ASP A 36 14.78 5.35 8.66
CA ASP A 36 14.45 6.70 9.15
C ASP A 36 13.03 6.76 9.75
N PRO A 37 12.88 7.04 11.06
CA PRO A 37 11.57 7.22 11.71
C PRO A 37 10.70 8.32 11.10
N ALA A 38 11.28 9.30 10.39
CA ALA A 38 10.55 10.40 9.77
C ALA A 38 9.51 9.92 8.74
N VAL A 39 9.72 8.74 8.13
CA VAL A 39 8.79 8.21 7.13
C VAL A 39 7.62 7.42 7.74
N TRP A 40 7.66 7.11 9.04
CA TRP A 40 6.58 6.36 9.70
C TRP A 40 5.23 7.06 9.61
N ALA A 41 5.19 8.37 9.91
CA ALA A 41 3.96 9.13 9.87
C ALA A 41 3.35 9.22 8.44
N PRO A 42 4.13 9.53 7.38
CA PRO A 42 3.66 9.40 6.00
C PRO A 42 3.18 8.00 5.63
N VAL A 43 3.92 6.94 5.99
CA VAL A 43 3.57 5.54 5.68
C VAL A 43 2.24 5.15 6.33
N HIS A 44 2.05 5.47 7.62
CA HIS A 44 0.77 5.25 8.30
C HIS A 44 -0.38 6.03 7.67
N ARG A 45 -0.15 7.26 7.20
CA ARG A 45 -1.18 8.06 6.51
C ARG A 45 -1.58 7.40 5.18
N ILE A 46 -0.62 6.91 4.40
CA ILE A 46 -0.89 6.22 3.13
C ILE A 46 -1.69 4.93 3.42
N ALA A 47 -1.22 4.10 4.35
CA ALA A 47 -1.90 2.86 4.74
C ALA A 47 -3.34 3.13 5.18
N GLY A 48 -3.55 4.07 6.12
CA GLY A 48 -4.89 4.41 6.60
C GLY A 48 -5.79 5.06 5.53
N THR A 49 -5.23 5.62 4.46
CA THR A 49 -6.00 6.13 3.31
C THR A 49 -6.44 4.97 2.42
N LEU A 50 -5.54 4.03 2.14
CA LEU A 50 -5.81 2.86 1.31
C LEU A 50 -6.84 1.92 1.97
N ASP A 51 -6.71 1.65 3.28
CA ASP A 51 -7.66 0.80 4.02
C ASP A 51 -9.11 1.31 3.94
N LYS A 52 -9.29 2.65 3.91
CA LYS A 52 -10.63 3.27 3.83
C LYS A 52 -11.18 3.31 2.41
N THR A 53 -10.33 3.25 1.40
CA THR A 53 -10.69 3.49 0.01
C THR A 53 -10.77 2.21 -0.83
N LEU A 54 -10.31 1.07 -0.29
CA LEU A 54 -10.30 -0.23 -0.97
C LEU A 54 -11.31 -1.22 -0.37
N PRO A 55 -12.56 -1.26 -0.86
CA PRO A 55 -13.50 -2.32 -0.52
C PRO A 55 -12.98 -3.72 -0.85
N ALA A 56 -12.05 -3.83 -1.80
CA ALA A 56 -11.46 -5.08 -2.26
C ALA A 56 -10.71 -5.84 -1.15
N LEU A 57 -10.24 -5.18 -0.10
CA LEU A 57 -9.59 -5.82 1.06
C LEU A 57 -10.51 -6.80 1.79
N PHE A 58 -11.83 -6.58 1.71
CA PHE A 58 -12.84 -7.40 2.39
C PHE A 58 -13.51 -8.42 1.45
N ALA A 59 -13.02 -8.54 0.21
CA ALA A 59 -13.62 -9.44 -0.75
C ALA A 59 -13.26 -10.91 -0.43
N PRO A 60 -14.20 -11.86 -0.57
CA PRO A 60 -13.94 -13.27 -0.27
C PRO A 60 -12.88 -13.89 -1.21
N ASP A 61 -12.69 -13.30 -2.39
CA ASP A 61 -11.69 -13.65 -3.40
C ASP A 61 -10.42 -12.77 -3.32
N TYR A 62 -10.18 -12.10 -2.19
CA TYR A 62 -9.05 -11.18 -1.99
C TYR A 62 -7.70 -11.76 -2.43
N ALA A 63 -7.40 -12.99 -2.02
CA ALA A 63 -6.13 -13.63 -2.33
C ALA A 63 -5.91 -13.80 -3.85
N GLN A 64 -6.95 -14.17 -4.58
CA GLN A 64 -6.87 -14.32 -6.04
C GLN A 64 -6.67 -12.96 -6.71
N ARG A 65 -7.44 -11.94 -6.30
CA ARG A 65 -7.32 -10.58 -6.83
C ARG A 65 -5.93 -10.00 -6.62
N LEU A 66 -5.34 -10.25 -5.45
CA LEU A 66 -4.00 -9.79 -5.13
C LEU A 66 -2.95 -10.43 -6.06
N GLU A 67 -3.03 -11.73 -6.29
CA GLU A 67 -2.09 -12.41 -7.20
C GLU A 67 -2.28 -11.97 -8.65
N ASP A 68 -3.52 -11.80 -9.10
CA ASP A 68 -3.80 -11.30 -10.45
C ASP A 68 -3.29 -9.87 -10.63
N ALA A 69 -3.47 -8.99 -9.62
CA ALA A 69 -2.92 -7.64 -9.62
C ALA A 69 -1.39 -7.66 -9.67
N ARG A 70 -0.73 -8.52 -8.88
CA ARG A 70 0.72 -8.71 -8.93
C ARG A 70 1.19 -9.19 -10.29
N ALA A 71 0.49 -10.14 -10.90
CA ALA A 71 0.82 -10.66 -12.21
C ALA A 71 0.77 -9.56 -13.29
N ARG A 72 -0.20 -8.65 -13.21
CA ARG A 72 -0.32 -7.51 -14.13
C ARG A 72 0.74 -6.42 -13.90
N LEU A 73 1.20 -6.23 -12.67
CA LEU A 73 2.15 -5.17 -12.31
C LEU A 73 3.63 -5.59 -12.38
N ARG A 74 3.94 -6.89 -12.32
CA ARG A 74 5.32 -7.36 -12.49
C ARG A 74 5.78 -7.03 -13.91
N PRO A 75 6.92 -6.34 -14.09
CA PRO A 75 7.47 -6.15 -15.42
C PRO A 75 7.71 -7.52 -16.06
N GLU A 76 7.34 -7.65 -17.33
CA GLU A 76 7.78 -8.78 -18.15
C GLU A 76 9.32 -8.76 -18.12
N GLY A 77 9.92 -9.88 -17.72
CA GLY A 77 11.32 -9.96 -17.28
C GLY A 77 12.36 -9.45 -18.26
#